data_AF-A0A842YFK0-F1
#
_entry.id   AF-A0A842YFK0-F1
#
_cell.length_a   1.000
_cell.length_b   1.000
_cell.length_c   1.000
_cell.angle_alpha   90.00
_cell.angle_beta   90.00
_cell.angle_gamma   90.00
#
_symmetry.space_group_name_H-M   'P 1'
#
loop_
_entity.id
_entity.type
_entity.pdbx_description
1 polymer ?
#
loop_
_entity_poly.entity_id
_entity_poly.type
_entity_poly.pdbx_seq_one_letter_code
_entity_poly.pdbx_strand_id
1 'polypeptide(L)'
;MKKAATLLILLFLIAPLFVVTSTPNFSGVTSEDKISVQNNVPLNIFQETSDIQRDIRVALYDEPNITQTSYSYSGLWTTNVTEIEILLVNAGFAVTRLTASEIDGNDTLRTALFDVFVMVDNTPRESITDEVLNFWRGGGGILSFDGAISFLCYFGVMVPNSVGDHGHGSYWTYQWSTNHTVASRHPVVGEVMIGNKYVD
;
A
#
# COMPACT_ATOMS: atom_id res chain seq x y z
N MET A 1 -46.00 35.25 14.65
CA MET A 1 -44.84 34.64 15.35
C MET A 1 -44.39 33.33 14.70
N LYS A 2 -44.00 33.36 13.41
CA LYS A 2 -43.39 32.20 12.68
C LYS A 2 -42.29 32.62 11.70
N LYS A 3 -41.75 33.84 11.83
CA LYS A 3 -40.67 34.36 10.96
C LYS A 3 -39.34 34.59 11.67
N ALA A 4 -39.26 34.33 12.98
CA ALA A 4 -38.03 34.47 13.77
C ALA A 4 -37.25 33.15 13.92
N ALA A 5 -37.87 31.99 13.65
CA ALA A 5 -37.20 30.68 13.79
C ALA A 5 -36.42 30.27 12.53
N THR A 6 -36.79 30.77 11.35
CA THR A 6 -36.12 30.41 10.09
C THR A 6 -34.83 31.19 9.86
N LEU A 7 -34.67 32.35 10.50
CA LEU A 7 -33.45 33.17 10.37
C LEU A 7 -32.29 32.64 11.22
N LEU A 8 -32.55 31.83 12.25
CA LEU A 8 -31.50 31.24 13.09
C LEU A 8 -30.87 29.99 12.46
N ILE A 9 -31.61 29.29 11.58
CA ILE A 9 -31.13 28.08 10.90
C ILE A 9 -30.25 28.44 9.69
N LEU A 10 -30.46 29.62 9.09
CA LEU A 10 -29.60 30.13 8.00
C LEU A 10 -28.24 30.68 8.47
N LEU A 11 -28.09 30.98 9.77
CA LEU A 11 -26.84 31.53 10.33
C LEU A 11 -25.79 30.46 10.66
N PHE A 12 -26.15 29.17 10.60
CA PHE A 12 -25.21 28.05 10.73
C PHE A 12 -24.69 27.51 9.39
N LEU A 13 -25.18 28.01 8.25
CA LEU A 13 -24.75 27.56 6.92
C LEU A 13 -23.70 28.47 6.25
N ILE A 14 -23.27 29.55 6.88
CA ILE A 14 -22.39 30.57 6.26
C ILE A 14 -21.19 30.95 7.15
N ALA A 15 -20.73 30.05 8.02
CA ALA A 15 -19.40 30.18 8.60
C ALA A 15 -18.40 29.41 7.72
N PRO A 16 -17.53 30.08 6.94
CA PRO A 16 -16.35 29.42 6.43
C PRO A 16 -15.49 29.12 7.65
N LEU A 17 -15.57 27.89 8.14
CA LEU A 17 -14.55 27.37 9.03
C LEU A 17 -13.26 27.41 8.23
N PHE A 18 -12.44 28.42 8.54
CA PHE A 18 -11.01 28.42 8.28
C PHE A 18 -10.48 27.06 8.75
N VAL A 19 -10.31 26.14 7.80
CA VAL A 19 -9.43 25.02 8.01
C VAL A 19 -8.06 25.65 8.07
N VAL A 20 -7.52 25.73 9.29
CA VAL A 20 -6.12 26.02 9.53
C VAL A 20 -5.35 25.08 8.62
N THR A 21 -4.75 25.63 7.57
CA THR A 21 -3.71 24.94 6.83
C THR A 21 -2.58 24.77 7.83
N SER A 22 -2.57 23.63 8.53
CA SER A 22 -1.35 23.17 9.17
C SER A 22 -0.39 22.88 8.03
N THR A 23 0.33 23.90 7.60
CA THR A 23 1.61 23.71 6.95
C THR A 23 2.40 22.79 7.89
N PRO A 24 2.81 21.59 7.46
CA PRO A 24 3.68 20.79 8.29
C PRO A 24 4.93 21.63 8.51
N ASN A 25 5.17 22.02 9.76
CA ASN A 25 6.46 22.59 10.15
C ASN A 25 7.49 21.48 9.97
N PHE A 26 8.13 21.48 8.80
CA PHE A 26 9.31 20.66 8.55
C PHE A 26 10.42 21.26 9.40
N SER A 27 10.57 20.76 10.62
CA SER A 27 11.81 20.96 11.38
C SER A 27 12.88 20.28 10.55
N GLY A 28 13.77 21.08 9.96
CA GLY A 28 14.90 20.57 9.20
C GLY A 28 15.62 19.54 10.06
N VAL A 29 15.61 18.29 9.60
CA VAL A 29 16.45 17.24 10.17
C VAL A 29 17.89 17.69 9.92
N THR A 30 18.52 18.23 10.95
CA THR A 30 19.98 18.27 11.02
C THR A 30 20.47 16.85 10.83
N SER A 31 21.55 16.68 10.08
CA SER A 31 22.03 15.44 9.45
C SER A 31 22.42 14.27 10.39
N GLU A 32 21.83 14.20 11.58
CA GLU A 32 22.14 13.24 12.63
C GLU A 32 20.99 12.27 12.95
N ASP A 33 19.78 12.46 12.43
CA ASP A 33 18.70 11.45 12.57
C ASP A 33 18.78 10.41 11.45
N LYS A 34 19.97 9.84 11.28
CA LYS A 34 20.13 8.57 10.57
C LYS A 34 19.45 7.53 11.44
N ILE A 35 18.46 6.85 10.88
CA ILE A 35 18.03 5.54 11.41
C ILE A 35 19.31 4.75 11.70
N SER A 36 19.56 4.49 12.98
CA SER A 36 20.54 3.52 13.41
C SER A 36 20.07 2.17 12.90
N VAL A 37 20.44 1.83 11.68
CA VAL A 37 20.50 0.44 11.24
C VAL A 37 21.35 -0.25 12.30
N GLN A 38 20.78 -1.17 13.06
CA GLN A 38 21.55 -2.00 13.98
C GLN A 38 22.58 -2.76 13.14
N ASN A 39 23.80 -2.24 13.06
CA ASN A 39 24.91 -2.76 12.26
C ASN A 39 25.50 -4.07 12.82
N ASN A 40 24.75 -4.84 13.62
CA ASN A 40 25.31 -5.96 14.37
C ASN A 40 24.52 -7.28 14.25
N VAL A 41 23.55 -7.38 13.35
CA VAL A 41 23.09 -8.69 12.88
C VAL A 41 23.61 -8.88 11.46
N PRO A 42 24.62 -9.74 11.23
CA PRO A 42 25.02 -10.07 9.87
C PRO A 42 23.82 -10.75 9.20
N LEU A 43 23.23 -10.08 8.22
CA LEU A 43 22.23 -10.63 7.30
C LEU A 43 22.95 -11.55 6.30
N ASN A 44 23.60 -12.60 6.82
CA ASN A 44 24.42 -13.52 6.04
C ASN A 44 23.58 -14.64 5.40
N ILE A 45 22.44 -14.27 4.81
CA ILE A 45 21.60 -15.18 4.01
C ILE A 45 21.92 -15.04 2.51
N PHE A 46 22.60 -13.97 2.10
CA PHE A 46 23.11 -13.80 0.74
C PHE A 46 24.61 -13.58 0.84
N GLN A 47 25.35 -14.67 0.64
CA GLN A 47 26.79 -14.67 0.44
C GLN A 47 27.16 -13.55 -0.54
N GLU A 48 28.13 -12.70 -0.14
CA GLU A 48 28.61 -11.53 -0.88
C GLU A 48 28.83 -11.81 -2.37
N THR A 49 27.78 -11.66 -3.16
CA THR A 49 27.90 -11.25 -4.55
C THR A 49 28.07 -9.76 -4.47
N SER A 50 29.21 -9.24 -4.95
CA SER A 50 29.45 -7.80 -5.14
C SER A 50 28.13 -7.09 -5.45
N ASP A 51 27.62 -6.35 -4.46
CA ASP A 51 26.28 -5.78 -4.50
C ASP A 51 26.27 -4.78 -5.65
N ILE A 52 25.80 -5.23 -6.81
CA ILE A 52 25.49 -4.32 -7.90
C ILE A 52 24.37 -3.50 -7.30
N GLN A 53 24.65 -2.27 -6.87
CA GLN A 53 23.63 -1.30 -6.49
C GLN A 53 22.68 -1.20 -7.69
N ARG A 54 21.59 -1.97 -7.64
CA ARG A 54 20.53 -1.90 -8.63
C ARG A 54 19.60 -0.85 -8.12
N ASP A 55 19.41 0.19 -8.91
CA ASP A 55 18.29 1.11 -8.70
C ASP A 55 17.03 0.25 -8.73
N ILE A 56 16.40 0.04 -7.57
CA ILE A 56 15.14 -0.70 -7.49
C ILE A 56 14.09 0.16 -8.19
N ARG A 57 13.48 -0.41 -9.23
CA ARG A 57 12.49 0.26 -10.08
C ARG A 57 11.11 -0.07 -9.55
N VAL A 58 10.38 0.96 -9.16
CA VAL A 58 9.09 0.83 -8.50
C VAL A 58 7.99 1.29 -9.44
N ALA A 59 7.05 0.39 -9.72
CA ALA A 59 5.77 0.74 -10.30
C ALA A 59 4.81 1.10 -9.16
N LEU A 60 4.48 2.39 -9.03
CA LEU A 60 3.56 2.88 -8.01
C LEU A 60 2.16 3.04 -8.61
N TYR A 61 1.20 2.27 -8.10
CA TYR A 61 -0.14 2.23 -8.65
C TYR A 61 -0.96 3.46 -8.23
N ASP A 62 -1.26 4.32 -9.20
CA ASP A 62 -1.96 5.61 -9.02
C ASP A 62 -3.29 5.59 -9.79
N GLU A 63 -4.24 4.80 -9.31
CA GLU A 63 -5.54 4.65 -9.98
C GLU A 63 -6.56 5.70 -9.52
N PRO A 64 -7.00 6.62 -10.41
CA PRO A 64 -8.05 7.57 -10.08
C PRO A 64 -9.44 6.92 -9.96
N ASN A 65 -9.69 5.77 -10.61
CA ASN A 65 -10.95 5.05 -10.49
C ASN A 65 -11.03 4.25 -9.19
N ILE A 66 -11.54 4.92 -8.15
CA ILE A 66 -11.77 4.37 -6.81
C ILE A 66 -13.10 3.60 -6.68
N THR A 67 -13.74 3.18 -7.76
CA THR A 67 -14.92 2.32 -7.65
C THR A 67 -14.53 0.98 -7.04
N GLN A 68 -15.38 0.43 -6.16
CA GLN A 68 -15.11 -0.87 -5.53
C GLN A 68 -14.98 -1.96 -6.61
N THR A 69 -13.93 -2.77 -6.50
CA THR A 69 -13.72 -3.94 -7.36
C THR A 69 -14.56 -5.11 -6.88
N SER A 70 -14.96 -5.99 -7.80
CA SER A 70 -15.86 -7.13 -7.50
C SER A 70 -15.30 -8.11 -6.45
N TYR A 71 -13.99 -8.13 -6.29
CA TYR A 71 -13.26 -9.02 -5.40
C TYR A 71 -12.90 -8.37 -4.05
N SER A 72 -13.33 -7.13 -3.79
CA SER A 72 -13.00 -6.40 -2.55
C SER A 72 -14.13 -6.42 -1.53
N TYR A 73 -13.77 -6.50 -0.24
CA TYR A 73 -14.74 -6.51 0.87
C TYR A 73 -15.49 -5.17 1.05
N SER A 74 -14.77 -4.04 1.12
CA SER A 74 -15.35 -2.70 1.26
C SER A 74 -14.40 -1.62 0.74
N GLY A 75 -14.92 -0.59 0.05
CA GLY A 75 -14.12 0.37 -0.72
C GLY A 75 -14.17 1.83 -0.26
N LEU A 76 -13.35 2.18 0.72
CA LEU A 76 -12.90 3.56 0.90
C LEU A 76 -11.43 3.64 0.47
N TRP A 77 -11.21 3.64 -0.85
CA TRP A 77 -9.86 3.70 -1.39
C TRP A 77 -9.33 5.12 -1.30
N THR A 78 -8.11 5.26 -0.78
CA THR A 78 -7.37 6.51 -0.81
C THR A 78 -6.18 6.38 -1.73
N THR A 79 -5.77 7.51 -2.32
CA THR A 79 -4.59 7.56 -3.18
C THR A 79 -3.54 8.45 -2.53
N ASN A 80 -3.06 8.07 -1.34
CA ASN A 80 -1.89 8.68 -0.65
C ASN A 80 -0.57 8.37 -1.39
N VAL A 81 -0.64 8.28 -2.72
CA VAL A 81 0.41 7.92 -3.65
C VAL A 81 1.52 8.96 -3.60
N THR A 82 1.20 10.23 -3.41
CA THR A 82 2.19 11.32 -3.38
C THR A 82 3.13 11.21 -2.19
N GLU A 83 2.60 10.93 -1.00
CA GLU A 83 3.39 10.77 0.21
C GLU A 83 4.29 9.54 0.11
N ILE A 84 3.77 8.44 -0.45
CA ILE A 84 4.54 7.21 -0.68
C ILE A 84 5.60 7.41 -1.75
N GLU A 85 5.31 8.11 -2.83
CA GLU A 85 6.30 8.47 -3.86
C GLU A 85 7.46 9.28 -3.26
N ILE A 86 7.16 10.32 -2.49
CA ILE A 86 8.18 11.15 -1.82
C ILE A 86 9.07 10.27 -0.93
N LEU A 87 8.47 9.36 -0.15
CA LEU A 87 9.22 8.45 0.71
C LEU A 87 10.15 7.53 -0.09
N LEU A 88 9.65 6.93 -1.18
CA LEU A 88 10.40 6.00 -2.02
C LEU A 88 11.53 6.71 -2.78
N VAL A 89 11.27 7.89 -3.34
CA VAL A 89 12.28 8.70 -4.03
C VAL A 89 13.36 9.16 -3.06
N ASN A 90 13.00 9.62 -1.86
CA ASN A 90 13.97 10.02 -0.83
C ASN A 90 14.80 8.83 -0.33
N ALA A 91 14.28 7.60 -0.43
CA ALA A 91 15.02 6.38 -0.16
C ALA A 91 15.95 5.96 -1.31
N GLY A 92 15.94 6.67 -2.44
CA GLY A 92 16.80 6.42 -3.60
C GLY A 92 16.22 5.47 -4.65
N PHE A 93 14.92 5.17 -4.60
CA PHE A 93 14.27 4.30 -5.59
C PHE A 93 13.83 5.07 -6.83
N ALA A 94 13.86 4.39 -7.99
CA ALA A 94 13.33 4.92 -9.24
C ALA A 94 11.83 4.63 -9.32
N VAL A 95 10.99 5.64 -9.09
CA VAL A 95 9.53 5.49 -9.01
C VAL A 95 8.88 5.95 -10.32
N THR A 96 8.01 5.11 -10.87
CA THR A 96 7.12 5.43 -11.98
C THR A 96 5.69 5.19 -11.55
N ARG A 97 4.85 6.22 -11.61
CA ARG A 97 3.41 6.08 -11.40
C ARG A 97 2.77 5.39 -12.59
N LEU A 98 1.85 4.46 -12.33
CA LEU A 98 1.08 3.76 -13.36
C LEU A 98 -0.40 3.70 -12.98
N THR A 99 -1.26 4.01 -13.93
CA THR A 99 -2.70 3.77 -13.90
C THR A 99 -3.03 2.40 -14.48
N ALA A 100 -4.27 1.91 -14.30
CA ALA A 100 -4.69 0.69 -14.99
C ALA A 100 -4.64 0.84 -16.52
N SER A 101 -5.00 2.01 -17.05
CA SER A 101 -4.99 2.23 -18.51
C SER A 101 -3.60 2.16 -19.13
N GLU A 102 -2.54 2.47 -18.37
CA GLU A 102 -1.15 2.36 -18.85
C GLU A 102 -0.63 0.92 -18.74
N ILE A 103 -1.25 0.09 -17.90
CA ILE A 103 -0.87 -1.32 -17.72
C ILE A 103 -1.61 -2.22 -18.72
N ASP A 104 -2.94 -2.06 -18.81
CA ASP A 104 -3.86 -2.91 -19.57
C ASP A 104 -3.44 -3.05 -21.03
N GLY A 105 -3.10 -4.28 -21.44
CA GLY A 105 -2.73 -4.61 -22.83
C GLY A 105 -1.43 -3.99 -23.34
N ASN A 106 -0.65 -3.30 -22.52
CA ASN A 106 0.54 -2.55 -22.94
C ASN A 106 1.88 -3.21 -22.59
N ASP A 107 1.88 -4.39 -21.95
CA ASP A 107 3.09 -5.07 -21.45
C ASP A 107 3.98 -4.16 -20.58
N THR A 108 3.37 -3.20 -19.87
CA THR A 108 4.07 -2.18 -19.08
C THR A 108 4.56 -2.75 -17.76
N LEU A 109 3.72 -3.53 -17.07
CA LEU A 109 4.07 -4.11 -15.77
C LEU A 109 4.78 -5.46 -15.93
N ARG A 110 6.10 -5.42 -16.11
CA ARG A 110 6.96 -6.62 -16.25
C ARG A 110 8.26 -6.49 -15.47
N THR A 111 8.83 -7.63 -15.05
CA THR A 111 10.06 -7.67 -14.21
C THR A 111 11.30 -7.11 -14.92
N ALA A 112 11.27 -7.05 -16.25
CA ALA A 112 12.28 -6.37 -17.04
C ALA A 112 12.28 -4.84 -16.86
N LEU A 113 11.17 -4.24 -16.40
CA LEU A 113 11.02 -2.79 -16.21
C LEU A 113 10.90 -2.38 -14.74
N PHE A 114 10.29 -3.23 -13.92
CA PHE A 114 10.03 -2.95 -12.51
C PHE A 114 10.46 -4.13 -11.64
N ASP A 115 10.91 -3.83 -10.43
CA ASP A 115 11.28 -4.83 -9.43
C ASP A 115 10.16 -4.99 -8.39
N VAL A 116 9.41 -3.90 -8.11
CA VAL A 116 8.31 -3.89 -7.14
C VAL A 116 7.10 -3.15 -7.69
N PHE A 117 5.91 -3.71 -7.50
CA PHE A 117 4.61 -3.06 -7.70
C PHE A 117 4.02 -2.65 -6.35
N VAL A 118 3.69 -1.36 -6.20
CA VAL A 118 3.22 -0.77 -4.93
C VAL A 118 1.76 -0.36 -5.06
N MET A 119 0.92 -0.85 -4.17
CA MET A 119 -0.50 -0.48 -4.07
C MET A 119 -0.75 0.24 -2.74
N VAL A 120 -1.16 1.51 -2.82
CA VAL A 120 -1.40 2.36 -1.65
C VAL A 120 -2.89 2.43 -1.42
N ASP A 121 -3.39 1.64 -0.48
CA ASP A 121 -4.80 1.64 -0.05
C ASP A 121 -5.80 1.64 -1.22
N ASN A 122 -5.47 0.85 -2.23
CA ASN A 122 -6.24 0.63 -3.45
C ASN A 122 -6.04 -0.82 -3.92
N THR A 123 -6.82 -1.23 -4.92
CA THR A 123 -6.71 -2.55 -5.54
C THR A 123 -6.66 -2.42 -7.06
N PRO A 124 -5.94 -3.30 -7.78
CA PRO A 124 -5.85 -3.26 -9.24
C PRO A 124 -7.22 -3.24 -9.91
N ARG A 125 -7.42 -2.52 -11.02
CA ARG A 125 -8.66 -2.73 -11.79
C ARG A 125 -8.76 -4.17 -12.28
N GLU A 126 -9.98 -4.67 -12.41
CA GLU A 126 -10.24 -6.02 -12.93
C GLU A 126 -9.60 -6.26 -14.31
N SER A 127 -9.43 -5.20 -15.11
CA SER A 127 -8.78 -5.29 -16.41
C SER A 127 -7.27 -5.56 -16.34
N ILE A 128 -6.62 -5.38 -15.19
CA ILE A 128 -5.17 -5.53 -15.04
C ILE A 128 -4.76 -6.62 -14.03
N THR A 129 -5.71 -7.40 -13.50
CA THR A 129 -5.39 -8.38 -12.46
C THR A 129 -4.45 -9.46 -12.96
N ASP A 130 -4.57 -9.87 -14.23
CA ASP A 130 -3.71 -10.88 -14.83
C ASP A 130 -2.27 -10.37 -15.01
N GLU A 131 -2.08 -9.11 -15.40
CA GLU A 131 -0.79 -8.45 -15.52
C GLU A 131 -0.09 -8.38 -14.16
N VAL A 132 -0.80 -7.97 -13.11
CA VAL A 132 -0.24 -7.93 -11.74
C VAL A 132 0.15 -9.34 -11.27
N LEU A 133 -0.68 -10.36 -11.54
CA LEU A 133 -0.38 -11.74 -11.17
C LEU A 133 0.78 -12.32 -11.97
N ASN A 134 0.89 -12.01 -13.26
CA ASN A 134 2.00 -12.43 -14.10
C ASN A 134 3.31 -11.76 -13.68
N PHE A 135 3.26 -10.47 -13.30
CA PHE A 135 4.40 -9.76 -12.72
C PHE A 135 4.90 -10.45 -11.44
N TRP A 136 3.98 -10.75 -10.51
CA TRP A 136 4.29 -11.48 -9.28
C TRP A 136 4.88 -12.88 -9.54
N ARG A 137 4.21 -13.68 -10.37
CA ARG A 137 4.67 -15.03 -10.75
C ARG A 137 6.00 -15.01 -11.51
N GLY A 138 6.29 -13.91 -12.22
CA GLY A 138 7.55 -13.67 -12.90
C GLY A 138 8.70 -13.27 -11.96
N GLY A 139 8.46 -13.17 -10.64
CA GLY A 139 9.45 -12.83 -9.62
C GLY A 139 9.46 -11.36 -9.21
N GLY A 140 8.52 -10.54 -9.68
CA GLY A 140 8.35 -9.16 -9.22
C GLY A 140 7.77 -9.12 -7.81
N GLY A 141 8.20 -8.16 -6.98
CA GLY A 141 7.69 -7.99 -5.62
C GLY A 141 6.38 -7.21 -5.56
N ILE A 142 5.51 -7.51 -4.60
CA ILE A 142 4.35 -6.66 -4.29
C ILE A 142 4.53 -6.04 -2.90
N LEU A 143 4.35 -4.72 -2.82
CA LEU A 143 4.21 -3.98 -1.58
C LEU A 143 2.81 -3.38 -1.53
N SER A 144 2.07 -3.67 -0.46
CA SER A 144 0.64 -3.33 -0.36
C SER A 144 0.34 -2.65 0.96
N PHE A 145 -0.58 -1.68 0.94
CA PHE A 145 -1.09 -1.03 2.13
C PHE A 145 -2.59 -1.21 2.25
N ASP A 146 -3.04 -1.36 3.50
CA ASP A 146 -4.43 -1.32 3.94
C ASP A 146 -5.40 -2.15 3.05
N GLY A 147 -6.25 -1.49 2.25
CA GLY A 147 -7.27 -2.12 1.42
C GLY A 147 -6.78 -3.19 0.42
N ALA A 148 -5.52 -3.09 0.00
CA ALA A 148 -4.90 -4.00 -0.95
C ALA A 148 -4.88 -5.48 -0.48
N ILE A 149 -5.07 -5.73 0.82
CA ILE A 149 -5.19 -7.09 1.38
C ILE A 149 -6.29 -7.91 0.70
N SER A 150 -7.38 -7.28 0.24
CA SER A 150 -8.47 -7.97 -0.45
C SER A 150 -7.99 -8.63 -1.75
N PHE A 151 -7.19 -7.92 -2.55
CA PHE A 151 -6.57 -8.47 -3.76
C PHE A 151 -5.64 -9.64 -3.43
N LEU A 152 -4.79 -9.47 -2.41
CA LEU A 152 -3.79 -10.46 -2.05
C LEU A 152 -4.40 -11.77 -1.54
N CYS A 153 -5.52 -11.70 -0.83
CA CYS A 153 -6.29 -12.87 -0.43
C CYS A 153 -7.07 -13.48 -1.60
N TYR A 154 -7.87 -12.68 -2.30
CA TYR A 154 -8.76 -13.17 -3.35
C TYR A 154 -8.03 -13.88 -4.49
N PHE A 155 -6.83 -13.42 -4.85
CA PHE A 155 -6.02 -14.05 -5.90
C PHE A 155 -4.95 -15.02 -5.35
N GLY A 156 -4.96 -15.30 -4.04
CA GLY A 156 -4.06 -16.25 -3.42
C GLY A 156 -2.59 -15.85 -3.42
N VAL A 157 -2.29 -14.55 -3.53
CA VAL A 157 -0.92 -14.02 -3.48
C VAL A 157 -0.34 -14.18 -2.08
N MET A 158 -1.11 -13.84 -1.05
CA MET A 158 -0.70 -13.98 0.36
C MET A 158 -1.23 -15.27 0.99
N VAL A 159 -2.48 -15.65 0.70
CA VAL A 159 -3.15 -16.81 1.30
C VAL A 159 -3.73 -17.70 0.20
N PRO A 160 -3.02 -18.76 -0.22
CA PRO A 160 -3.49 -19.64 -1.30
C PRO A 160 -4.89 -20.24 -1.07
N ASN A 161 -5.25 -20.50 0.18
CA ASN A 161 -6.56 -21.05 0.55
C ASN A 161 -7.71 -20.02 0.49
N SER A 162 -7.41 -18.74 0.20
CA SER A 162 -8.39 -17.67 0.07
C SER A 162 -8.76 -17.37 -1.39
N VAL A 163 -8.30 -18.16 -2.37
CA VAL A 163 -8.61 -17.89 -3.78
C VAL A 163 -10.13 -17.86 -4.01
N GLY A 164 -10.61 -16.75 -4.59
CA GLY A 164 -12.03 -16.48 -4.83
C GLY A 164 -12.79 -15.90 -3.63
N ASP A 165 -12.13 -15.68 -2.49
CA ASP A 165 -12.67 -15.04 -1.30
C ASP A 165 -11.73 -13.93 -0.82
N HIS A 166 -12.27 -12.76 -0.49
CA HIS A 166 -11.44 -11.63 -0.09
C HIS A 166 -10.74 -11.84 1.26
N GLY A 167 -11.03 -12.91 2.01
CA GLY A 167 -10.34 -13.36 3.22
C GLY A 167 -10.76 -12.67 4.51
N HIS A 168 -11.76 -11.77 4.44
CA HIS A 168 -12.20 -10.99 5.60
C HIS A 168 -12.94 -11.87 6.61
N GLY A 169 -12.59 -11.74 7.88
CA GLY A 169 -13.16 -12.52 8.97
C GLY A 169 -12.45 -13.86 9.21
N SER A 170 -11.68 -14.35 8.24
CA SER A 170 -10.90 -15.59 8.33
C SER A 170 -9.40 -15.33 8.44
N TYR A 171 -8.85 -14.52 7.54
CA TYR A 171 -7.41 -14.26 7.43
C TYR A 171 -7.02 -12.84 7.80
N TRP A 172 -7.95 -11.89 7.66
CA TRP A 172 -7.75 -10.52 8.11
C TRP A 172 -9.05 -9.89 8.61
N THR A 173 -8.92 -8.82 9.38
CA THR A 173 -10.01 -7.96 9.81
C THR A 173 -9.54 -6.52 9.79
N TYR A 174 -10.47 -5.57 9.70
CA TYR A 174 -10.13 -4.15 9.73
C TYR A 174 -10.10 -3.63 11.16
N GLN A 175 -8.92 -3.22 11.62
CA GLN A 175 -8.74 -2.50 12.87
C GLN A 175 -7.85 -1.29 12.63
N TRP A 176 -8.40 -0.10 12.88
CA TRP A 176 -7.68 1.16 12.77
C TRP A 176 -7.33 1.70 14.16
N SER A 177 -6.09 2.14 14.32
CA SER A 177 -5.63 2.86 15.50
C SER A 177 -4.58 3.89 15.10
N THR A 178 -4.23 4.78 16.03
CA THR A 178 -3.06 5.66 15.87
C THR A 178 -1.88 5.09 16.65
N ASN A 179 -0.65 5.33 16.17
CA ASN A 179 0.59 4.87 16.78
C ASN A 179 0.76 3.33 16.82
N HIS A 180 1.19 2.76 15.69
CA HIS A 180 1.51 1.34 15.60
C HIS A 180 2.99 1.09 15.96
N THR A 181 3.25 0.06 16.78
CA THR A 181 4.60 -0.47 16.98
C THR A 181 4.69 -1.85 16.33
N VAL A 182 5.64 -2.03 15.41
CA VAL A 182 5.91 -3.34 14.81
C VAL A 182 6.62 -4.21 15.85
N ALA A 183 5.87 -5.10 16.50
CA ALA A 183 6.41 -5.98 17.54
C ALA A 183 7.11 -7.23 16.97
N SER A 184 6.67 -7.73 15.82
CA SER A 184 7.26 -8.88 15.13
C SER A 184 7.13 -8.75 13.61
N ARG A 185 7.98 -9.47 12.88
CA ARG A 185 7.88 -9.65 11.42
C ARG A 185 7.85 -11.16 11.15
N HIS A 186 6.97 -11.58 10.26
CA HIS A 186 6.87 -12.96 9.82
C HIS A 186 7.11 -13.03 8.31
N PRO A 187 7.96 -13.94 7.82
CA PRO A 187 8.09 -14.14 6.39
C PRO A 187 6.79 -14.77 5.86
N VAL A 188 6.29 -14.26 4.73
CA VAL A 188 5.17 -14.89 4.00
C VAL A 188 5.74 -16.00 3.12
N VAL A 189 6.27 -17.04 3.76
CA VAL A 189 6.62 -18.31 3.12
C VAL A 189 6.03 -19.40 4.00
N GLY A 190 5.26 -20.30 3.36
CA GLY A 190 4.66 -21.55 3.85
C GLY A 190 4.60 -21.81 5.36
N GLU A 191 3.42 -22.17 5.84
CA GLU A 191 3.14 -22.57 7.24
C GLU A 191 3.71 -21.60 8.28
N VAL A 192 3.05 -20.44 8.44
CA VAL A 192 3.39 -19.51 9.52
C VAL A 192 2.79 -20.03 10.82
N MET A 193 3.66 -20.39 11.77
CA MET A 193 3.29 -20.70 13.14
C MET A 193 2.78 -19.45 13.86
N ILE A 194 1.49 -19.43 14.22
CA ILE A 194 0.94 -18.43 15.14
C ILE A 194 0.86 -19.08 16.53
N GLY A 195 1.80 -18.74 17.40
CA GLY A 195 1.97 -19.42 18.69
C GLY A 195 2.50 -20.85 18.52
N ASN A 196 1.83 -21.85 19.13
CA ASN A 196 2.19 -23.28 19.04
C ASN A 196 1.32 -24.06 18.03
N LYS A 197 0.67 -23.38 17.08
CA LYS A 197 -0.22 -24.04 16.12
C LYS A 197 0.14 -23.65 14.69
N TYR A 198 0.27 -24.69 13.86
CA TYR A 198 0.19 -24.57 12.42
C TYR A 198 -1.23 -24.14 12.06
N VAL A 199 -1.34 -23.17 11.17
CA VAL A 199 -2.61 -22.81 10.55
C VAL A 199 -2.44 -23.22 9.09
N ASP A 200 -3.18 -24.25 8.68
CA ASP A 200 -3.16 -24.83 7.34
C ASP A 200 -3.74 -23.89 6.28
#